data_AF-C8W6B6-F1
#
_entry.id   AF-C8W6B6-F1
#
_cell.length_a   1.000
_cell.length_b   1.000
_cell.length_c   1.000
_cell.angle_alpha   90.00
_cell.angle_beta   90.00
_cell.angle_gamma   90.00
#
_symmetry.space_group_name_H-M   'P 1'
#
loop_
_entity.id
_entity.type
_entity.pdbx_description
1 polymer ?
#
loop_
_entity_poly.entity_id
_entity_poly.type
_entity_poly.pdbx_seq_one_letter_code
_entity_poly.pdbx_strand_id
1 'polypeptide(L)'
;MRKLTAAQENTLMLALTEMGLKASDFQEALDTGKTDGSTYLSVDPEYPSALKPTYVTVASAAQLKKLGGIADEVYENGAEEHLALPVPWPAKNANLEVSSIEGPNRWNLCRAYEVYLYGNSKRVPSYLDIIDKFYFPFELPVFLISDVVVRKDHPLIIKSPEHRPVALGFKNVTMEAGSEIICCSDAGIRIWNLVTEGNSPSYIRSIGQDGAVGTNGAPGAAGQSGGAPGVPGQAGAPGGVGGNGNRGDHAYWVTLRIDTVTGDLQLSNRGGNGGDGGIGGSGGYGGNGGRGNLPVSEGAGGDGGDGGNGGDGGNGGDGTFIYLEYNTLTPGSTVTKDGEGCSPSIPGNGGNGGIGGMGGTGRPMGRPGCSGHSGAIGEAGRAGGVVINGIPV
;
A
#
# COMPACT_ATOMS: atom_id res chain seq x y z
N MET A 1 0.07 14.72 32.50
CA MET A 1 -0.48 15.10 31.18
C MET A 1 -0.79 16.59 31.18
N ARG A 2 -0.53 17.27 30.06
CA ARG A 2 -0.64 18.73 29.94
C ARG A 2 -2.10 19.11 29.63
N LYS A 3 -2.65 20.08 30.36
CA LYS A 3 -3.95 20.66 29.99
C LYS A 3 -3.79 21.53 28.74
N LEU A 4 -4.79 21.51 27.87
CA LEU A 4 -4.85 22.43 26.74
C LEU A 4 -4.92 23.87 27.25
N THR A 5 -4.34 24.80 26.49
CA THR A 5 -4.53 26.23 26.71
C THR A 5 -5.93 26.65 26.29
N ALA A 6 -6.43 27.78 26.79
CA ALA A 6 -7.76 28.29 26.40
C ALA A 6 -7.89 28.53 24.88
N ALA A 7 -6.80 28.93 24.21
CA ALA A 7 -6.78 29.09 22.76
C ALA A 7 -6.90 27.74 22.05
N GLN A 8 -6.14 26.73 22.49
CA GLN A 8 -6.22 25.36 21.97
C GLN A 8 -7.62 24.76 22.19
N GLU A 9 -8.22 24.97 23.36
CA GLU A 9 -9.59 24.53 23.66
C GLU A 9 -10.60 25.19 22.71
N ASN A 10 -10.49 26.49 22.47
CA ASN A 10 -11.39 27.19 21.54
C ASN A 10 -11.26 26.65 20.11
N THR A 11 -10.03 26.47 19.62
CA THR A 11 -9.80 25.89 18.28
C THR A 11 -10.29 24.44 18.18
N LEU A 12 -10.13 23.65 19.25
CA LEU A 12 -10.71 22.31 19.35
C LEU A 12 -12.22 22.35 19.22
N MET A 13 -12.90 23.20 19.99
CA MET A 13 -14.35 23.28 19.98
C MET A 13 -14.90 23.74 18.63
N LEU A 14 -14.21 24.65 17.94
CA LEU A 14 -14.58 25.06 16.57
C LEU A 14 -14.48 23.87 15.60
N ALA A 15 -13.36 23.14 15.62
CA ALA A 15 -13.16 21.98 14.74
C ALA A 15 -14.21 20.87 15.00
N LEU A 16 -14.54 20.60 16.27
CA LEU A 16 -15.60 19.66 16.62
C LEU A 16 -16.97 20.12 16.10
N THR A 17 -17.29 21.40 16.29
CA THR A 17 -18.56 21.97 15.82
C THR A 17 -18.71 21.86 14.30
N GLU A 18 -17.64 22.11 13.54
CA GLU A 18 -17.62 21.94 12.08
C GLU A 18 -17.90 20.49 11.65
N MET A 19 -17.51 19.51 12.47
CA MET A 19 -17.81 18.08 12.26
C MET A 19 -19.14 17.63 12.86
N GLY A 20 -19.87 18.50 13.56
CA GLY A 20 -21.05 18.11 14.34
C GLY A 20 -20.73 17.23 15.56
N LEU A 21 -19.48 17.23 16.01
CA LEU A 21 -18.98 16.49 17.16
C LEU A 21 -18.96 17.37 18.42
N LYS A 22 -18.82 16.73 19.58
CA LYS A 22 -18.82 17.36 20.90
C LYS A 22 -17.60 16.92 21.71
N ALA A 23 -17.22 17.73 22.71
CA ALA A 23 -16.13 17.38 23.61
C ALA A 23 -16.35 16.04 24.35
N SER A 24 -17.60 15.65 24.56
CA SER A 24 -17.99 14.36 25.16
C SER A 24 -17.70 13.15 24.27
N ASP A 25 -17.41 13.35 22.98
CA ASP A 25 -17.12 12.27 22.04
C ASP A 25 -15.66 11.80 22.14
N PHE A 26 -14.83 12.52 22.93
CA PHE A 26 -13.48 12.08 23.26
C PHE A 26 -13.49 10.88 24.19
N GLN A 27 -12.79 9.83 23.77
CA GLN A 27 -12.46 8.69 24.62
C GLN A 27 -11.24 9.05 25.50
N GLU A 28 -11.18 8.54 26.74
CA GLU A 28 -10.25 9.07 27.76
C GLU A 28 -8.78 8.78 27.46
N ALA A 29 -8.40 7.52 27.26
CA ALA A 29 -6.98 7.18 27.08
C ALA A 29 -6.77 5.97 26.18
N LEU A 30 -5.67 5.99 25.42
CA LEU A 30 -5.13 4.86 24.67
C LEU A 30 -3.65 4.70 25.03
N ASP A 31 -3.22 3.49 25.36
CA ASP A 31 -1.82 3.16 25.64
C ASP A 31 -1.48 1.88 24.87
N THR A 32 -0.56 1.97 23.91
CA THR A 32 -0.29 0.85 23.00
C THR A 32 0.40 -0.33 23.69
N GLY A 33 1.04 -0.10 24.84
CA GLY A 33 1.64 -1.17 25.65
C GLY A 33 0.64 -2.00 26.43
N LYS A 34 -0.67 -1.66 26.39
CA LYS A 34 -1.74 -2.44 27.02
C LYS A 34 -2.38 -3.45 26.07
N THR A 35 -1.98 -3.48 24.81
CA THR A 35 -2.41 -4.47 23.83
C THR A 35 -1.26 -5.40 23.49
N ASP A 36 -1.56 -6.69 23.29
CA ASP A 36 -0.56 -7.63 22.79
C ASP A 36 -0.22 -7.29 21.34
N GLY A 37 1.03 -6.91 21.08
CA GLY A 37 1.49 -6.49 19.76
C GLY A 37 1.01 -5.09 19.35
N SER A 38 0.65 -4.93 18.09
CA SER A 38 0.23 -3.66 17.50
C SER A 38 -1.16 -3.22 17.96
N THR A 39 -1.34 -1.92 18.21
CA THR A 39 -2.65 -1.33 18.53
C THR A 39 -3.28 -0.74 17.27
N TYR A 40 -4.49 -1.14 16.92
CA TYR A 40 -5.19 -0.63 15.74
C TYR A 40 -6.25 0.42 16.09
N LEU A 41 -6.29 1.50 15.31
CA LEU A 41 -7.48 2.32 15.11
C LEU A 41 -7.98 2.05 13.71
N SER A 42 -9.00 1.19 13.60
CA SER A 42 -9.40 0.65 12.31
C SER A 42 -10.91 0.51 12.12
N VAL A 43 -11.31 0.58 10.86
CA VAL A 43 -12.65 0.18 10.38
C VAL A 43 -12.60 -1.04 9.46
N ASP A 44 -11.42 -1.65 9.31
CA ASP A 44 -11.23 -2.89 8.60
C ASP A 44 -11.62 -4.06 9.52
N PRO A 45 -12.60 -4.90 9.15
CA PRO A 45 -13.03 -6.02 9.98
C PRO A 45 -11.95 -7.06 10.25
N GLU A 46 -10.89 -7.12 9.42
CA GLU A 46 -9.75 -8.02 9.63
C GLU A 46 -8.82 -7.55 10.76
N TYR A 47 -8.92 -6.28 11.17
CA TYR A 47 -8.02 -5.65 12.13
C TYR A 47 -8.83 -5.05 13.30
N PRO A 48 -9.01 -5.81 14.40
CA PRO A 48 -9.81 -5.36 15.55
C PRO A 48 -9.31 -4.03 16.11
N SER A 49 -10.17 -3.01 16.05
CA SER A 49 -9.85 -1.69 16.55
C SER A 49 -9.90 -1.63 18.09
N ALA A 50 -8.91 -0.98 18.69
CA ALA A 50 -8.83 -0.76 20.14
C ALA A 50 -9.97 0.14 20.65
N LEU A 51 -10.47 1.04 19.79
CA LEU A 51 -11.56 1.96 20.09
C LEU A 51 -12.59 1.94 18.97
N LYS A 52 -13.83 2.34 19.25
CA LYS A 52 -14.86 2.49 18.21
C LYS A 52 -14.80 3.90 17.62
N PRO A 53 -14.93 4.05 16.28
CA PRO A 53 -15.07 5.36 15.67
C PRO A 53 -16.47 5.93 15.89
N THR A 54 -16.55 7.26 15.84
CA THR A 54 -17.80 7.98 15.57
C THR A 54 -17.85 8.26 14.07
N TYR A 55 -19.02 8.16 13.45
CA TYR A 55 -19.18 8.44 12.03
C TYR A 55 -19.75 9.83 11.81
N VAL A 56 -19.18 10.54 10.83
CA VAL A 56 -19.62 11.87 10.40
C VAL A 56 -19.95 11.80 8.92
N THR A 57 -21.17 12.18 8.56
CA THR A 57 -21.56 12.31 7.16
C THR A 57 -20.84 13.50 6.52
N VAL A 58 -20.06 13.23 5.48
CA VAL A 58 -19.41 14.25 4.66
C VAL A 58 -20.18 14.36 3.35
N ALA A 59 -20.69 15.55 3.04
CA ALA A 59 -21.62 15.79 1.95
C ALA A 59 -20.95 16.22 0.64
N SER A 60 -19.71 16.69 0.67
CA SER A 60 -18.98 17.15 -0.52
C SER A 60 -17.47 17.15 -0.35
N ALA A 61 -16.75 17.21 -1.47
CA ALA A 61 -15.30 17.36 -1.50
C ALA A 61 -14.83 18.63 -0.80
N ALA A 62 -15.58 19.73 -0.92
CA ALA A 62 -15.27 20.98 -0.24
C ALA A 62 -15.33 20.82 1.30
N GLN A 63 -16.29 20.06 1.82
CA GLN A 63 -16.37 19.75 3.24
C GLN A 63 -15.18 18.87 3.66
N LEU A 64 -14.90 17.79 2.92
CA LEU A 64 -13.77 16.91 3.22
C LEU A 64 -12.43 17.66 3.22
N LYS A 65 -12.24 18.55 2.25
CA LYS A 65 -11.03 19.38 2.13
C LYS A 65 -10.81 20.23 3.39
N LYS A 66 -11.86 20.84 3.93
CA LYS A 66 -11.76 21.60 5.19
C LYS A 66 -11.38 20.71 6.37
N LEU A 67 -11.95 19.50 6.43
CA LEU A 67 -11.72 18.57 7.54
C LEU A 67 -10.30 17.99 7.53
N GLY A 68 -9.79 17.55 6.38
CA GLY A 68 -8.52 16.82 6.29
C GLY A 68 -7.70 17.04 5.02
N GLY A 69 -8.13 17.91 4.11
CA GLY A 69 -7.34 18.33 2.96
C GLY A 69 -6.41 19.51 3.26
N ILE A 70 -5.67 19.94 2.26
CA ILE A 70 -4.70 21.05 2.32
C ILE A 70 -5.35 22.31 1.80
N ALA A 71 -5.37 23.38 2.57
CA ALA A 71 -6.01 24.63 2.18
C ALA A 71 -5.34 25.22 0.91
N ASP A 72 -6.13 25.82 0.00
CA ASP A 72 -5.60 26.36 -1.26
C ASP A 72 -4.61 27.51 -1.01
N GLU A 73 -4.80 28.23 0.10
CA GLU A 73 -3.95 29.33 0.56
C GLU A 73 -2.48 28.91 0.71
N VAL A 74 -2.21 27.64 0.98
CA VAL A 74 -0.83 27.10 1.04
C VAL A 74 -0.12 27.27 -0.31
N TYR A 75 -0.81 26.99 -1.42
CA TYR A 75 -0.28 27.14 -2.78
C TYR A 75 -0.26 28.59 -3.24
N GLU A 76 -1.24 29.39 -2.82
CA GLU A 76 -1.26 30.83 -3.10
C GLU A 76 -0.09 31.56 -2.43
N ASN A 77 0.39 31.04 -1.30
CA ASN A 77 1.56 31.53 -0.57
C ASN A 77 2.89 30.93 -1.08
N GLY A 78 2.88 30.25 -2.23
CA GLY A 78 4.10 29.84 -2.94
C GLY A 78 4.55 28.40 -2.72
N ALA A 79 3.74 27.53 -2.11
CA ALA A 79 4.05 26.11 -2.08
C ALA A 79 4.04 25.52 -3.50
N GLU A 80 4.97 24.60 -3.77
CA GLU A 80 5.11 23.98 -5.09
C GLU A 80 3.96 23.01 -5.41
N GLU A 81 3.43 23.09 -6.63
CA GLU A 81 2.51 22.08 -7.16
C GLU A 81 3.29 20.78 -7.44
N HIS A 82 2.95 19.71 -6.73
CA HIS A 82 3.61 18.41 -6.81
C HIS A 82 2.68 17.29 -7.32
N LEU A 83 1.40 17.61 -7.53
CA LEU A 83 0.41 16.69 -8.09
C LEU A 83 0.26 16.90 -9.60
N ALA A 84 0.24 15.78 -10.33
CA ALA A 84 0.04 15.82 -11.77
C ALA A 84 -1.41 16.20 -12.11
N LEU A 85 -1.56 17.28 -12.89
CA LEU A 85 -2.89 17.75 -13.30
C LEU A 85 -3.52 16.78 -14.31
N PRO A 86 -4.80 16.41 -14.13
CA PRO A 86 -5.54 15.64 -15.11
C PRO A 86 -5.88 16.52 -16.33
N VAL A 87 -6.18 15.87 -17.45
CA VAL A 87 -6.83 16.56 -18.59
C VAL A 87 -8.18 17.10 -18.11
N PRO A 88 -8.61 18.33 -18.46
CA PRO A 88 -9.91 18.86 -18.05
C PRO A 88 -11.08 17.93 -18.36
N TRP A 89 -12.12 17.94 -17.50
CA TRP A 89 -13.27 17.06 -17.67
C TRP A 89 -13.97 17.36 -19.01
N PRO A 90 -14.16 16.37 -19.90
CA PRO A 90 -14.74 16.63 -21.21
C PRO A 90 -16.19 17.09 -21.10
N ALA A 91 -16.57 18.20 -21.74
CA ALA A 91 -17.96 18.70 -21.71
C ALA A 91 -18.99 17.66 -22.19
N LYS A 92 -18.61 16.79 -23.13
CA LYS A 92 -19.44 15.66 -23.60
C LYS A 92 -19.80 14.65 -22.50
N ASN A 93 -19.04 14.63 -21.40
CA ASN A 93 -19.24 13.75 -20.25
C ASN A 93 -19.98 14.45 -19.10
N ALA A 94 -20.49 15.67 -19.27
CA ALA A 94 -21.14 16.42 -18.19
C ALA A 94 -22.32 15.65 -17.55
N ASN A 95 -23.02 14.84 -18.34
CA ASN A 95 -24.16 14.03 -17.89
C ASN A 95 -23.85 12.53 -17.81
N LEU A 96 -22.56 12.15 -17.76
CA LEU A 96 -22.18 10.75 -17.69
C LEU A 96 -22.68 10.15 -16.37
N GLU A 97 -23.26 8.95 -16.44
CA GLU A 97 -23.66 8.25 -15.22
C GLU A 97 -22.42 7.71 -14.49
N VAL A 98 -22.42 7.83 -13.16
CA VAL A 98 -21.30 7.43 -12.28
C VAL A 98 -20.87 5.99 -12.54
N SER A 99 -21.83 5.08 -12.75
CA SER A 99 -21.57 3.66 -13.03
C SER A 99 -20.90 3.39 -14.39
N SER A 100 -20.85 4.37 -15.29
CA SER A 100 -20.21 4.26 -16.61
C SER A 100 -18.86 4.96 -16.70
N ILE A 101 -18.35 5.51 -15.59
CA ILE A 101 -17.03 6.14 -15.55
C ILE A 101 -15.95 5.06 -15.47
N GLU A 102 -15.34 4.77 -16.61
CA GLU A 102 -14.30 3.75 -16.74
C GLU A 102 -13.04 4.30 -17.41
N GLY A 103 -11.99 3.48 -17.40
CA GLY A 103 -10.75 3.72 -18.14
C GLY A 103 -10.12 5.09 -17.83
N PRO A 104 -9.66 5.84 -18.86
CA PRO A 104 -8.99 7.12 -18.66
C PRO A 104 -9.81 8.18 -17.90
N ASN A 105 -11.15 8.14 -18.01
CA ASN A 105 -12.01 9.09 -17.29
C ASN A 105 -11.98 8.83 -15.79
N ARG A 106 -12.03 7.55 -15.38
CA ARG A 106 -11.92 7.18 -13.96
C ARG A 106 -10.57 7.59 -13.39
N TRP A 107 -9.51 7.33 -14.14
CA TRP A 107 -8.15 7.72 -13.76
C TRP A 107 -8.00 9.25 -13.57
N ASN A 108 -8.51 10.04 -14.52
CA ASN A 108 -8.48 11.49 -14.41
C ASN A 108 -9.37 12.02 -13.27
N LEU A 109 -10.51 11.36 -13.00
CA LEU A 109 -11.38 11.70 -11.88
C LEU A 109 -10.68 11.45 -10.53
N CYS A 110 -9.99 10.32 -10.36
CA CYS A 110 -9.19 10.04 -9.17
C CYS A 110 -8.09 11.09 -8.98
N ARG A 111 -7.33 11.43 -10.03
CA ARG A 111 -6.32 12.49 -9.98
C ARG A 111 -6.91 13.86 -9.66
N ALA A 112 -8.06 14.20 -10.23
CA ALA A 112 -8.73 15.45 -9.94
C ALA A 112 -9.18 15.52 -8.48
N TYR A 113 -9.67 14.41 -7.93
CA TYR A 113 -10.01 14.30 -6.51
C TYR A 113 -8.79 14.52 -5.60
N GLU A 114 -7.65 13.89 -5.92
CA GLU A 114 -6.38 14.12 -5.20
C GLU A 114 -5.92 15.58 -5.29
N VAL A 115 -5.90 16.18 -6.49
CA VAL A 115 -5.56 17.59 -6.68
C VAL A 115 -6.54 18.50 -5.94
N TYR A 116 -7.82 18.13 -5.90
CA TYR A 116 -8.81 18.90 -5.17
C TYR A 116 -8.52 18.86 -3.67
N LEU A 117 -8.25 17.70 -3.07
CA LEU A 117 -8.04 17.57 -1.62
C LEU A 117 -6.64 17.98 -1.16
N TYR A 118 -5.61 17.52 -1.85
CA TYR A 118 -4.20 17.59 -1.45
C TYR A 118 -3.37 18.47 -2.40
N GLY A 119 -4.03 19.21 -3.29
CA GLY A 119 -3.43 20.16 -4.20
C GLY A 119 -4.15 21.50 -4.17
N ASN A 120 -3.84 22.33 -5.16
CA ASN A 120 -4.58 23.55 -5.44
C ASN A 120 -5.90 23.21 -6.16
N SER A 121 -7.03 23.30 -5.45
CA SER A 121 -8.34 22.89 -5.96
C SER A 121 -8.79 23.73 -7.16
N LYS A 122 -8.30 24.97 -7.26
CA LYS A 122 -8.59 25.91 -8.35
C LYS A 122 -8.02 25.45 -9.69
N ARG A 123 -7.17 24.42 -9.72
CA ARG A 123 -6.59 23.83 -10.93
C ARG A 123 -7.52 22.80 -11.59
N VAL A 124 -8.54 22.31 -10.89
CA VAL A 124 -9.47 21.28 -11.38
C VAL A 124 -10.96 21.67 -11.27
N PRO A 125 -11.36 22.92 -11.59
CA PRO A 125 -12.73 23.38 -11.37
C PRO A 125 -13.77 22.60 -12.18
N SER A 126 -13.39 22.06 -13.35
CA SER A 126 -14.30 21.27 -14.19
C SER A 126 -14.73 19.93 -13.60
N TYR A 127 -14.06 19.48 -12.53
CA TYR A 127 -14.28 18.16 -11.94
C TYR A 127 -15.18 18.18 -10.70
N LEU A 128 -15.46 19.34 -10.10
CA LEU A 128 -16.13 19.41 -8.80
C LEU A 128 -17.48 18.70 -8.80
N ASP A 129 -18.35 18.98 -9.77
CA ASP A 129 -19.69 18.38 -9.83
C ASP A 129 -19.65 16.85 -9.93
N ILE A 130 -18.72 16.31 -10.74
CA ILE A 130 -18.60 14.86 -10.92
C ILE A 130 -17.88 14.18 -9.74
N ILE A 131 -16.96 14.88 -9.08
CA ILE A 131 -16.36 14.43 -7.82
C ILE A 131 -17.44 14.29 -6.75
N ASP A 132 -18.25 15.34 -6.54
CA ASP A 132 -19.32 15.34 -5.54
C ASP A 132 -20.36 14.25 -5.86
N LYS A 133 -20.74 14.08 -7.13
CA LYS A 133 -21.66 13.01 -7.55
C LYS A 133 -21.09 11.59 -7.35
N PHE A 134 -19.78 11.40 -7.53
CA PHE A 134 -19.17 10.06 -7.52
C PHE A 134 -18.78 9.59 -6.11
N TYR A 135 -18.23 10.48 -5.28
CA TYR A 135 -17.64 10.12 -3.99
C TYR A 135 -18.51 10.49 -2.79
N PHE A 136 -19.55 11.31 -2.96
CA PHE A 136 -20.31 11.89 -1.85
C PHE A 136 -21.84 11.65 -2.00
N PRO A 137 -22.58 11.66 -0.87
CA PRO A 137 -22.09 11.70 0.50
C PRO A 137 -21.45 10.38 0.95
N PHE A 138 -20.58 10.41 1.96
CA PHE A 138 -20.09 9.19 2.62
C PHE A 138 -19.94 9.38 4.13
N GLU A 139 -19.83 8.26 4.86
CA GLU A 139 -19.60 8.24 6.30
C GLU A 139 -18.10 8.19 6.62
N LEU A 140 -17.56 9.29 7.16
CA LEU A 140 -16.17 9.40 7.58
C LEU A 140 -16.01 8.84 9.01
N PRO A 141 -15.18 7.81 9.22
CA PRO A 141 -14.83 7.38 10.56
C PRO A 141 -13.91 8.38 11.26
N VAL A 142 -14.27 8.76 12.48
CA VAL A 142 -13.56 9.72 13.31
C VAL A 142 -13.19 9.10 14.66
N PHE A 143 -11.91 9.16 15.01
CA PHE A 143 -11.40 8.76 16.32
C PHE A 143 -11.00 9.99 17.12
N LEU A 144 -11.67 10.25 18.25
CA LEU A 144 -11.32 11.32 19.18
C LEU A 144 -10.81 10.73 20.49
N ILE A 145 -9.56 11.02 20.84
CA ILE A 145 -8.89 10.44 22.02
C ILE A 145 -8.21 11.55 22.80
N SER A 146 -8.42 11.61 24.11
CA SER A 146 -7.84 12.69 24.92
C SER A 146 -6.35 12.48 25.08
N ASP A 147 -5.94 11.29 25.52
CA ASP A 147 -4.53 10.99 25.77
C ASP A 147 -4.10 9.71 25.07
N VAL A 148 -3.05 9.79 24.27
CA VAL A 148 -2.44 8.65 23.57
C VAL A 148 -1.00 8.49 24.05
N VAL A 149 -0.64 7.29 24.48
CA VAL A 149 0.75 6.90 24.75
C VAL A 149 1.16 5.83 23.75
N VAL A 150 2.14 6.14 22.91
CA VAL A 150 2.71 5.21 21.93
C VAL A 150 4.02 4.67 22.49
N ARG A 151 4.04 3.38 22.76
CA ARG A 151 5.18 2.67 23.34
C ARG A 151 6.12 2.18 22.24
N LYS A 152 7.39 2.04 22.59
CA LYS A 152 8.37 1.40 21.71
C LYS A 152 7.96 -0.06 21.46
N ASP A 153 8.18 -0.54 20.24
CA ASP A 153 7.86 -1.90 19.79
C ASP A 153 6.35 -2.27 19.83
N HIS A 154 5.47 -1.32 20.18
CA HIS A 154 4.01 -1.44 20.14
C HIS A 154 3.42 -0.27 19.33
N PRO A 155 3.47 -0.34 17.99
CA PRO A 155 3.06 0.77 17.15
C PRO A 155 1.55 1.03 17.25
N LEU A 156 1.15 2.28 17.05
CA LEU A 156 -0.23 2.65 16.76
C LEU A 156 -0.46 2.60 15.25
N ILE A 157 -1.34 1.72 14.79
CA ILE A 157 -1.62 1.51 13.38
C ILE A 157 -3.01 2.05 13.03
N ILE A 158 -3.06 2.95 12.04
CA ILE A 158 -4.30 3.51 11.49
C ILE A 158 -4.60 2.75 10.21
N LYS A 159 -5.77 2.12 10.12
CA LYS A 159 -6.09 1.26 8.98
C LYS A 159 -7.55 1.38 8.55
N SER A 160 -7.77 1.37 7.24
CA SER A 160 -9.09 1.46 6.63
C SER A 160 -9.07 0.70 5.29
N PRO A 161 -10.14 -0.02 4.93
CA PRO A 161 -10.20 -0.73 3.66
C PRO A 161 -10.30 0.26 2.49
N GLU A 162 -9.84 -0.17 1.32
CA GLU A 162 -10.08 0.50 0.03
C GLU A 162 -9.68 2.00 -0.01
N HIS A 163 -8.62 2.40 0.70
CA HIS A 163 -8.18 3.80 0.80
C HIS A 163 -9.25 4.77 1.34
N ARG A 164 -10.21 4.30 2.13
CA ARG A 164 -11.21 5.20 2.73
C ARG A 164 -10.54 6.06 3.80
N PRO A 165 -10.68 7.40 3.73
CA PRO A 165 -10.01 8.28 4.67
C PRO A 165 -10.51 8.09 6.10
N VAL A 166 -9.62 8.30 7.06
CA VAL A 166 -9.94 8.29 8.50
C VAL A 166 -9.54 9.63 9.10
N ALA A 167 -10.39 10.21 9.96
CA ALA A 167 -10.04 11.40 10.73
C ALA A 167 -9.70 11.05 12.17
N LEU A 168 -8.65 11.67 12.71
CA LEU A 168 -8.16 11.44 14.06
C LEU A 168 -7.92 12.77 14.78
N GLY A 169 -8.36 12.87 16.03
CA GLY A 169 -8.16 14.02 16.89
C GLY A 169 -7.62 13.61 18.26
N PHE A 170 -6.39 14.03 18.58
CA PHE A 170 -5.70 13.70 19.81
C PHE A 170 -5.35 14.95 20.61
N LYS A 171 -5.85 15.08 21.86
CA LYS A 171 -5.45 16.26 22.68
C LYS A 171 -3.97 16.18 23.05
N ASN A 172 -3.54 15.04 23.58
CA ASN A 172 -2.15 14.76 23.90
C ASN A 172 -1.69 13.46 23.27
N VAL A 173 -0.50 13.47 22.69
CA VAL A 173 0.24 12.29 22.27
C VAL A 173 1.60 12.31 22.95
N THR A 174 1.95 11.21 23.61
CA THR A 174 3.29 10.97 24.15
C THR A 174 3.87 9.75 23.47
N MET A 175 5.02 9.92 22.84
CA MET A 175 5.72 8.88 22.08
C MET A 175 7.02 8.55 22.80
N GLU A 176 7.20 7.29 23.18
CA GLU A 176 8.48 6.81 23.68
C GLU A 176 9.56 6.87 22.59
N ALA A 177 10.83 7.00 22.98
CA ALA A 177 11.95 7.03 22.04
C ALA A 177 11.91 5.83 21.07
N GLY A 178 11.89 6.10 19.76
CA GLY A 178 11.82 5.07 18.72
C GLY A 178 10.43 4.44 18.52
N SER A 179 9.37 4.97 19.14
CA SER A 179 8.00 4.51 18.91
C SER A 179 7.43 5.02 17.59
N GLU A 180 6.35 4.39 17.12
CA GLU A 180 5.82 4.60 15.77
C GLU A 180 4.29 4.73 15.73
N ILE A 181 3.82 5.71 14.95
CA ILE A 181 2.45 5.75 14.43
C ILE A 181 2.53 5.41 12.94
N ILE A 182 1.80 4.40 12.50
CA ILE A 182 1.85 3.89 11.12
C ILE A 182 0.48 4.08 10.47
N CYS A 183 0.44 4.82 9.37
CA CYS A 183 -0.74 5.04 8.56
C CYS A 183 -0.76 4.03 7.39
N CYS A 184 -1.72 3.12 7.44
CA CYS A 184 -2.06 2.17 6.39
C CYS A 184 -3.41 2.53 5.73
N SER A 185 -3.76 3.81 5.74
CA SER A 185 -4.91 4.40 5.06
C SER A 185 -4.70 5.90 4.93
N ASP A 186 -5.45 6.55 4.04
CA ASP A 186 -5.47 8.01 3.99
C ASP A 186 -5.98 8.55 5.34
N ALA A 187 -5.29 9.53 5.91
CA ALA A 187 -5.54 9.97 7.27
C ALA A 187 -5.41 11.48 7.44
N GLY A 188 -6.41 12.09 8.06
CA GLY A 188 -6.35 13.44 8.59
C GLY A 188 -6.17 13.40 10.11
N ILE A 189 -4.99 13.76 10.60
CA ILE A 189 -4.60 13.64 12.01
C ILE A 189 -4.40 15.04 12.59
N ARG A 190 -5.14 15.35 13.66
CA ARG A 190 -4.97 16.57 14.44
C ARG A 190 -4.47 16.24 15.83
N ILE A 191 -3.37 16.88 16.22
CA ILE A 191 -2.75 16.72 17.54
C ILE A 191 -2.61 18.09 18.17
N TRP A 192 -3.07 18.29 19.41
CA TRP A 192 -2.84 19.58 20.08
C TRP A 192 -1.48 19.64 20.77
N ASN A 193 -1.05 18.56 21.41
CA ASN A 193 0.23 18.51 22.08
C ASN A 193 0.92 17.17 21.82
N LEU A 194 2.00 17.19 21.04
CA LEU A 194 2.84 16.04 20.77
C LEU A 194 4.14 16.16 21.58
N VAL A 195 4.46 15.13 22.34
CA VAL A 195 5.74 14.97 23.04
C VAL A 195 6.39 13.68 22.57
N THR A 196 7.60 13.77 22.03
CA THR A 196 8.48 12.62 21.82
C THR A 196 9.54 12.61 22.91
N GLU A 197 9.75 11.46 23.53
CA GLU A 197 10.63 11.31 24.68
C GLU A 197 12.01 10.76 24.29
N GLY A 198 13.04 11.10 25.06
CA GLY A 198 14.39 10.58 24.88
C GLY A 198 15.20 11.26 23.77
N ASN A 199 16.33 10.65 23.41
CA ASN A 199 17.32 11.17 22.45
C ASN A 199 17.27 10.45 21.09
N SER A 200 16.22 9.66 20.85
CA SER A 200 16.02 8.97 19.58
C SER A 200 14.70 9.44 18.98
N PRO A 201 14.66 9.69 17.67
CA PRO A 201 13.44 10.17 17.03
C PRO A 201 12.30 9.18 17.21
N SER A 202 11.09 9.72 17.33
CA SER A 202 9.87 8.95 17.14
C SER A 202 9.36 9.13 15.71
N TYR A 203 8.55 8.19 15.21
CA TYR A 203 8.21 8.13 13.80
C TYR A 203 6.71 8.23 13.55
N ILE A 204 6.33 9.04 12.57
CA ILE A 204 5.02 8.94 11.93
C ILE A 204 5.26 8.51 10.49
N ARG A 205 4.72 7.34 10.12
CA ARG A 205 4.98 6.69 8.84
C ARG A 205 3.70 6.53 8.04
N SER A 206 3.80 6.64 6.73
CA SER A 206 2.79 6.21 5.77
C SER A 206 3.42 5.16 4.86
N ILE A 207 2.95 3.92 4.96
CA ILE A 207 3.62 2.77 4.35
C ILE A 207 2.61 1.93 3.57
N GLY A 208 2.90 1.67 2.29
CA GLY A 208 2.18 0.69 1.49
C GLY A 208 2.57 -0.75 1.85
N GLN A 209 1.63 -1.69 1.74
CA GLN A 209 1.88 -3.10 1.99
C GLN A 209 2.73 -3.74 0.88
N ASP A 210 3.66 -4.60 1.25
CA ASP A 210 4.46 -5.35 0.29
C ASP A 210 3.61 -6.37 -0.51
N GLY A 211 3.96 -6.54 -1.78
CA GLY A 211 3.35 -7.51 -2.65
C GLY A 211 3.72 -8.94 -2.25
N ALA A 212 2.72 -9.83 -2.29
CA ALA A 212 2.94 -11.25 -2.08
C ALA A 212 3.80 -11.88 -3.19
N VAL A 213 4.62 -12.85 -2.81
CA VAL A 213 5.43 -13.66 -3.74
C VAL A 213 4.52 -14.57 -4.58
N GLY A 214 4.86 -14.74 -5.84
CA GLY A 214 4.19 -15.63 -6.77
C GLY A 214 4.36 -17.11 -6.40
N THR A 215 3.36 -17.93 -6.74
CA THR A 215 3.39 -19.37 -6.43
C THR A 215 4.35 -20.11 -7.36
N ASN A 216 5.13 -21.06 -6.85
CA ASN A 216 5.94 -21.91 -7.71
C ASN A 216 5.09 -22.84 -8.59
N GLY A 217 5.56 -23.09 -9.80
CA GLY A 217 4.97 -24.05 -10.72
C GLY A 217 5.16 -25.48 -10.25
N ALA A 218 4.13 -26.31 -10.42
CA ALA A 218 4.19 -27.73 -10.06
C ALA A 218 5.13 -28.50 -11.01
N PRO A 219 5.90 -29.48 -10.53
CA PRO A 219 6.66 -30.38 -11.40
C PRO A 219 5.76 -31.18 -12.35
N GLY A 220 6.24 -31.42 -13.56
CA GLY A 220 5.60 -32.31 -14.51
C GLY A 220 5.70 -33.77 -14.09
N ALA A 221 4.61 -34.53 -14.28
CA ALA A 221 4.59 -35.96 -14.02
C ALA A 221 5.51 -36.72 -14.99
N ALA A 222 6.22 -37.73 -14.49
CA ALA A 222 7.01 -38.62 -15.35
C ALA A 222 6.10 -39.46 -16.26
N GLY A 223 6.57 -39.71 -17.47
CA GLY A 223 5.94 -40.61 -18.43
C GLY A 223 6.07 -42.06 -18.01
N GLN A 224 5.02 -42.86 -18.28
CA GLN A 224 5.03 -44.29 -18.01
C GLN A 224 5.97 -45.03 -18.95
N SER A 225 6.70 -46.02 -18.44
CA SER A 225 7.54 -46.88 -19.29
C SER A 225 6.70 -47.89 -20.08
N GLY A 226 7.16 -48.28 -21.27
CA GLY A 226 6.55 -49.32 -22.09
C GLY A 226 6.64 -50.68 -21.38
N GLY A 227 5.48 -51.25 -21.03
CA GLY A 227 5.41 -52.47 -20.22
C GLY A 227 5.81 -53.77 -20.95
N ALA A 228 6.01 -53.74 -22.27
CA ALA A 228 6.32 -54.92 -23.08
C ALA A 228 7.33 -54.60 -24.21
N PRO A 229 8.07 -55.60 -24.74
CA PRO A 229 9.00 -55.43 -25.86
C PRO A 229 8.39 -54.64 -27.02
N GLY A 230 9.11 -53.64 -27.52
CA GLY A 230 8.70 -52.82 -28.65
C GLY A 230 7.66 -51.75 -28.32
N VAL A 231 7.09 -51.73 -27.11
CA VAL A 231 6.11 -50.72 -26.69
C VAL A 231 6.84 -49.43 -26.31
N PRO A 232 6.51 -48.28 -26.92
CA PRO A 232 7.12 -47.01 -26.57
C PRO A 232 6.83 -46.59 -25.12
N GLY A 233 7.77 -45.86 -24.52
CA GLY A 233 7.50 -45.10 -23.30
C GLY A 233 6.62 -43.87 -23.61
N GLN A 234 5.85 -43.43 -22.63
CA GLN A 234 5.05 -42.20 -22.73
C GLN A 234 5.92 -40.98 -22.46
N ALA A 235 5.56 -39.84 -23.04
CA ALA A 235 6.23 -38.58 -22.74
C ALA A 235 6.02 -38.16 -21.28
N GLY A 236 7.00 -37.44 -20.72
CA GLY A 236 6.82 -36.70 -19.48
C GLY A 236 5.88 -35.51 -19.69
N ALA A 237 5.12 -35.16 -18.66
CA ALA A 237 4.27 -33.98 -18.70
C ALA A 237 5.13 -32.71 -18.51
N PRO A 238 4.73 -31.57 -19.08
CA PRO A 238 5.42 -30.30 -18.85
C PRO A 238 5.30 -29.86 -17.38
N GLY A 239 6.27 -29.08 -16.93
CA GLY A 239 6.20 -28.38 -15.66
C GLY A 239 5.19 -27.22 -15.71
N GLY A 240 4.59 -26.92 -14.56
CA GLY A 240 3.67 -25.80 -14.39
C GLY A 240 4.40 -24.46 -14.43
N VAL A 241 3.70 -23.41 -14.84
CA VAL A 241 4.21 -22.04 -14.86
C VAL A 241 4.24 -21.48 -13.43
N GLY A 242 5.29 -20.72 -13.09
CA GLY A 242 5.34 -19.94 -11.86
C GLY A 242 4.37 -18.75 -11.91
N GLY A 243 3.67 -18.48 -10.81
CA GLY A 243 2.78 -17.33 -10.69
C GLY A 243 3.57 -16.02 -10.59
N ASN A 244 2.98 -14.93 -11.04
CA ASN A 244 3.59 -13.61 -10.90
C ASN A 244 3.60 -13.17 -9.44
N GLY A 245 4.59 -12.36 -9.07
CA GLY A 245 4.57 -11.62 -7.81
C GLY A 245 3.55 -10.48 -7.88
N ASN A 246 2.93 -10.19 -6.74
CA ASN A 246 1.96 -9.11 -6.64
C ASN A 246 2.68 -7.77 -6.58
N ARG A 247 2.01 -6.74 -7.09
CA ARG A 247 2.43 -5.35 -6.89
C ARG A 247 2.38 -4.97 -5.41
N GLY A 248 3.34 -4.18 -4.95
CA GLY A 248 3.27 -3.52 -3.64
C GLY A 248 2.30 -2.34 -3.65
N ASP A 249 1.59 -2.12 -2.55
CA ASP A 249 0.60 -1.04 -2.45
C ASP A 249 1.27 0.33 -2.43
N HIS A 250 0.54 1.32 -2.91
CA HIS A 250 0.91 2.72 -2.74
C HIS A 250 0.94 3.12 -1.26
N ALA A 251 1.78 4.09 -0.91
CA ALA A 251 1.66 4.76 0.39
C ALA A 251 0.36 5.60 0.44
N TYR A 252 0.03 6.12 1.61
CA TYR A 252 -1.22 6.83 1.87
C TYR A 252 -1.02 8.33 2.08
N TRP A 253 -2.02 9.11 1.70
CA TRP A 253 -2.05 10.54 1.92
C TRP A 253 -2.29 10.83 3.40
N VAL A 254 -1.35 11.51 4.05
CA VAL A 254 -1.49 11.87 5.46
C VAL A 254 -1.37 13.37 5.64
N THR A 255 -2.38 13.98 6.25
CA THR A 255 -2.31 15.37 6.73
C THR A 255 -2.21 15.37 8.25
N LEU A 256 -1.20 16.06 8.77
CA LEU A 256 -0.88 16.20 10.18
C LEU A 256 -0.97 17.68 10.54
N ARG A 257 -1.83 18.01 11.49
CA ARG A 257 -1.92 19.35 12.08
C ARG A 257 -1.58 19.26 13.55
N ILE A 258 -0.42 19.78 13.94
CA ILE A 258 0.09 19.68 15.31
C ILE A 258 0.23 21.06 15.92
N ASP A 259 -0.49 21.38 17.00
CA ASP A 259 -0.35 22.72 17.57
C ASP A 259 1.02 22.93 18.24
N THR A 260 1.43 22.03 19.13
CA THR A 260 2.77 22.06 19.74
C THR A 260 3.51 20.73 19.56
N VAL A 261 4.75 20.79 19.06
CA VAL A 261 5.69 19.67 18.98
C VAL A 261 6.83 19.86 19.97
N THR A 262 7.09 18.84 20.78
CA THR A 262 8.24 18.74 21.68
C THR A 262 9.00 17.45 21.45
N GLY A 263 10.33 17.55 21.32
CA GLY A 263 11.25 16.44 21.06
C GLY A 263 11.60 16.28 19.57
N ASP A 264 12.17 15.13 19.22
CA ASP A 264 12.55 14.78 17.85
C ASP A 264 11.50 13.90 17.17
N LEU A 265 10.97 14.38 16.04
CA LEU A 265 9.97 13.70 15.22
C LEU A 265 10.51 13.48 13.80
N GLN A 266 10.38 12.26 13.29
CA GLN A 266 10.69 11.91 11.92
C GLN A 266 9.47 11.43 11.14
N LEU A 267 9.39 11.84 9.87
CA LEU A 267 8.31 11.51 8.95
C LEU A 267 8.83 10.63 7.81
N SER A 268 8.09 9.57 7.47
CA SER A 268 8.45 8.62 6.42
C SER A 268 7.25 8.31 5.53
N ASN A 269 7.41 8.38 4.21
CA ASN A 269 6.37 8.01 3.25
C ASN A 269 6.96 7.12 2.16
N ARG A 270 6.52 5.85 2.11
CA ARG A 270 7.08 4.85 1.19
C ARG A 270 6.02 3.84 0.76
N GLY A 271 5.93 3.54 -0.54
CA GLY A 271 5.11 2.44 -1.02
C GLY A 271 5.70 1.07 -0.69
N GLY A 272 4.87 0.02 -0.76
CA GLY A 272 5.29 -1.36 -0.53
C GLY A 272 6.18 -1.88 -1.65
N ASN A 273 7.04 -2.83 -1.35
CA ASN A 273 7.87 -3.51 -2.34
C ASN A 273 7.03 -4.43 -3.22
N GLY A 274 7.47 -4.69 -4.45
CA GLY A 274 6.89 -5.73 -5.28
C GLY A 274 7.26 -7.13 -4.77
N GLY A 275 6.34 -8.08 -4.89
CA GLY A 275 6.61 -9.48 -4.59
C GLY A 275 7.42 -10.16 -5.70
N ASP A 276 8.29 -11.10 -5.35
CA ASP A 276 9.03 -11.88 -6.34
C ASP A 276 8.11 -12.81 -7.15
N GLY A 277 8.45 -13.09 -8.40
CA GLY A 277 7.80 -14.09 -9.23
C GLY A 277 8.14 -15.51 -8.79
N GLY A 278 7.18 -16.43 -8.96
CA GLY A 278 7.34 -17.84 -8.64
C GLY A 278 8.24 -18.56 -9.64
N ILE A 279 8.97 -19.57 -9.19
CA ILE A 279 9.84 -20.39 -10.03
C ILE A 279 8.98 -21.34 -10.87
N GLY A 280 9.32 -21.53 -12.14
CA GLY A 280 8.68 -22.50 -13.02
C GLY A 280 8.96 -23.96 -12.60
N GLY A 281 7.97 -24.83 -12.74
CA GLY A 281 8.09 -26.25 -12.42
C GLY A 281 9.01 -26.98 -13.40
N SER A 282 9.75 -27.96 -12.91
CA SER A 282 10.56 -28.82 -13.80
C SER A 282 9.66 -29.69 -14.68
N GLY A 283 10.07 -29.95 -15.92
CA GLY A 283 9.42 -30.93 -16.79
C GLY A 283 9.59 -32.36 -16.30
N GLY A 284 8.59 -33.21 -16.56
CA GLY A 284 8.61 -34.62 -16.20
C GLY A 284 9.55 -35.42 -17.09
N TYR A 285 10.17 -36.46 -16.53
CA TYR A 285 10.99 -37.37 -17.33
C TYR A 285 10.15 -38.18 -18.32
N GLY A 286 10.69 -38.44 -19.50
CA GLY A 286 10.08 -39.38 -20.44
C GLY A 286 10.20 -40.83 -19.95
N GLY A 287 9.17 -41.64 -20.23
CA GLY A 287 9.16 -43.07 -19.89
C GLY A 287 10.11 -43.87 -20.76
N ASN A 288 10.70 -44.93 -20.22
CA ASN A 288 11.56 -45.81 -21.01
C ASN A 288 10.75 -46.67 -21.98
N GLY A 289 11.27 -46.95 -23.17
CA GLY A 289 10.72 -47.96 -24.07
C GLY A 289 10.83 -49.37 -23.48
N GLY A 290 9.89 -50.24 -23.80
CA GLY A 290 9.90 -51.61 -23.31
C GLY A 290 11.06 -52.42 -23.88
N ARG A 291 11.85 -53.04 -23.00
CA ARG A 291 13.02 -53.84 -23.37
C ARG A 291 12.61 -55.11 -24.09
N GLY A 292 13.17 -55.33 -25.28
CA GLY A 292 13.01 -56.59 -26.00
C GLY A 292 14.22 -57.52 -25.86
N ASN A 293 14.00 -58.81 -26.16
CA ASN A 293 15.05 -59.83 -26.09
C ASN A 293 16.09 -59.71 -27.21
N LEU A 294 15.83 -58.87 -28.23
CA LEU A 294 16.75 -58.54 -29.31
C LEU A 294 16.95 -57.02 -29.42
N PRO A 295 18.13 -56.52 -29.86
CA PRO A 295 18.44 -55.09 -29.95
C PRO A 295 17.52 -54.27 -30.88
N VAL A 296 16.74 -54.92 -31.75
CA VAL A 296 15.76 -54.30 -32.66
C VAL A 296 14.32 -54.29 -32.11
N SER A 297 14.13 -54.83 -30.91
CA SER A 297 12.82 -54.99 -30.28
C SER A 297 12.64 -54.12 -29.02
N GLU A 298 13.52 -53.14 -28.81
CA GLU A 298 13.32 -52.09 -27.81
C GLU A 298 12.29 -51.08 -28.32
N GLY A 299 11.32 -50.72 -27.47
CA GLY A 299 10.43 -49.60 -27.75
C GLY A 299 11.20 -48.28 -27.79
N ALA A 300 10.63 -47.27 -28.46
CA ALA A 300 11.15 -45.91 -28.37
C ALA A 300 11.00 -45.34 -26.94
N GLY A 301 11.96 -44.53 -26.50
CA GLY A 301 11.80 -43.77 -25.27
C GLY A 301 10.80 -42.64 -25.46
N GLY A 302 10.02 -42.31 -24.42
CA GLY A 302 9.16 -41.14 -24.42
C GLY A 302 9.99 -39.86 -24.26
N ASP A 303 9.55 -38.76 -24.85
CA ASP A 303 10.22 -37.46 -24.70
C ASP A 303 10.06 -36.93 -23.27
N GLY A 304 11.01 -36.13 -22.79
CA GLY A 304 10.86 -35.38 -21.55
C GLY A 304 9.89 -34.23 -21.74
N GLY A 305 9.15 -33.87 -20.69
CA GLY A 305 8.32 -32.68 -20.69
C GLY A 305 9.16 -31.41 -20.61
N ASP A 306 8.68 -30.32 -21.16
CA ASP A 306 9.33 -29.01 -21.02
C ASP A 306 9.22 -28.48 -19.59
N GLY A 307 10.18 -27.67 -19.15
CA GLY A 307 10.07 -26.92 -17.91
C GLY A 307 9.08 -25.76 -18.07
N GLY A 308 8.35 -25.45 -17.00
CA GLY A 308 7.46 -24.30 -16.97
C GLY A 308 8.24 -22.99 -16.90
N ASN A 309 7.68 -21.91 -17.44
CA ASN A 309 8.28 -20.57 -17.28
C ASN A 309 8.17 -20.10 -15.82
N GLY A 310 9.08 -19.26 -15.37
CA GLY A 310 8.93 -18.51 -14.12
C GLY A 310 7.93 -17.36 -14.28
N GLY A 311 7.37 -16.91 -13.16
CA GLY A 311 6.47 -15.75 -13.14
C GLY A 311 7.24 -14.44 -13.10
N ASP A 312 6.61 -13.35 -13.55
CA ASP A 312 7.19 -12.01 -13.46
C ASP A 312 7.20 -11.51 -12.02
N GLY A 313 8.17 -10.65 -11.68
CA GLY A 313 8.18 -9.92 -10.43
C GLY A 313 7.13 -8.81 -10.41
N GLY A 314 6.58 -8.55 -9.23
CA GLY A 314 5.63 -7.47 -9.02
C GLY A 314 6.31 -6.10 -9.03
N ASN A 315 5.59 -5.07 -9.45
CA ASN A 315 6.08 -3.69 -9.35
C ASN A 315 6.07 -3.22 -7.88
N GLY A 316 6.96 -2.30 -7.53
CA GLY A 316 6.87 -1.53 -6.30
C GLY A 316 5.68 -0.57 -6.31
N GLY A 317 5.16 -0.26 -5.13
CA GLY A 317 4.16 0.78 -4.90
C GLY A 317 4.79 2.16 -4.88
N ASP A 318 4.11 3.16 -5.45
CA ASP A 318 4.57 4.55 -5.36
C ASP A 318 4.37 5.10 -3.94
N GLY A 319 5.33 5.87 -3.45
CA GLY A 319 5.10 6.80 -2.35
C GLY A 319 4.12 7.92 -2.74
N THR A 320 3.52 8.52 -1.74
CA THR A 320 2.62 9.68 -1.80
C THR A 320 3.23 10.81 -0.98
N PHE A 321 2.45 11.53 -0.17
CA PHE A 321 2.96 12.63 0.65
C PHE A 321 2.40 12.61 2.07
N ILE A 322 3.25 13.05 3.00
CA ILE A 322 2.84 13.51 4.33
C ILE A 322 2.93 15.03 4.36
N TYR A 323 1.85 15.69 4.76
CA TYR A 323 1.82 17.13 5.02
C TYR A 323 1.74 17.37 6.50
N LEU A 324 2.75 18.01 7.06
CA LEU A 324 2.77 18.41 8.45
C LEU A 324 2.70 19.93 8.55
N GLU A 325 1.69 20.42 9.24
CA GLU A 325 1.60 21.79 9.71
C GLU A 325 1.77 21.80 11.23
N TYR A 326 2.63 22.67 11.76
CA TYR A 326 2.69 22.93 13.18
C TYR A 326 2.78 24.40 13.55
N ASN A 327 2.18 24.77 14.68
CA ASN A 327 2.18 26.17 15.15
C ASN A 327 3.41 26.48 16.00
N THR A 328 3.79 25.58 16.91
CA THR A 328 4.90 25.78 17.85
C THR A 328 5.82 24.57 17.85
N LEU A 329 7.11 24.81 17.63
CA LEU A 329 8.18 23.85 17.88
C LEU A 329 8.94 24.30 19.12
N THR A 330 8.95 23.49 20.18
CA THR A 330 9.63 23.90 21.42
C THR A 330 11.16 23.98 21.23
N PRO A 331 11.87 24.86 21.96
CA PRO A 331 13.32 24.97 21.82
C PRO A 331 14.05 23.62 21.98
N GLY A 332 14.94 23.31 21.05
CA GLY A 332 15.69 22.05 21.03
C GLY A 332 14.95 20.86 20.41
N SER A 333 13.71 21.05 19.95
CA SER A 333 12.95 20.03 19.22
C SER A 333 13.25 20.06 17.73
N THR A 334 13.11 18.91 17.05
CA THR A 334 13.31 18.79 15.61
C THR A 334 12.16 18.06 14.93
N VAL A 335 11.90 18.43 13.69
CA VAL A 335 10.97 17.74 12.80
C VAL A 335 11.68 17.58 11.47
N THR A 336 11.92 16.34 11.05
CA THR A 336 12.64 16.05 9.82
C THR A 336 12.00 14.92 9.03
N LYS A 337 12.41 14.80 7.78
CA LYS A 337 12.13 13.63 6.94
C LYS A 337 13.13 12.53 7.27
N ASP A 338 12.63 11.29 7.36
CA ASP A 338 13.44 10.08 7.37
C ASP A 338 13.94 9.83 5.93
N GLY A 339 15.24 10.02 5.72
CA GLY A 339 15.87 9.93 4.40
C GLY A 339 15.71 8.56 3.75
N GLU A 340 15.92 7.48 4.50
CA GLU A 340 15.72 6.11 4.00
C GLU A 340 14.23 5.78 3.87
N GLY A 341 13.44 6.25 4.84
CA GLY A 341 11.99 6.06 4.90
C GLY A 341 11.16 6.73 3.80
N CYS A 342 11.78 7.48 2.88
CA CYS A 342 11.10 8.06 1.71
C CYS A 342 11.69 7.60 0.36
N SER A 343 12.55 6.57 0.37
CA SER A 343 13.13 6.03 -0.85
C SER A 343 12.09 5.33 -1.73
N PRO A 344 12.33 5.24 -3.05
CA PRO A 344 11.57 4.37 -3.95
C PRO A 344 11.41 2.96 -3.38
N SER A 345 10.23 2.37 -3.57
CA SER A 345 10.03 0.95 -3.26
C SER A 345 10.78 0.06 -4.25
N ILE A 346 11.16 -1.13 -3.81
CA ILE A 346 11.97 -2.06 -4.59
C ILE A 346 11.02 -2.95 -5.42
N PRO A 347 11.31 -3.22 -6.70
CA PRO A 347 10.55 -4.19 -7.48
C PRO A 347 10.83 -5.62 -7.04
N GLY A 348 9.88 -6.51 -7.30
CA GLY A 348 10.09 -7.94 -7.20
C GLY A 348 10.96 -8.47 -8.33
N ASN A 349 11.75 -9.49 -8.05
CA ASN A 349 12.53 -10.20 -9.05
C ASN A 349 11.64 -11.14 -9.87
N GLY A 350 12.00 -11.38 -11.14
CA GLY A 350 11.37 -12.44 -11.92
C GLY A 350 11.78 -13.83 -11.42
N GLY A 351 10.83 -14.77 -11.42
CA GLY A 351 11.07 -16.16 -11.09
C GLY A 351 11.88 -16.87 -12.18
N ASN A 352 12.73 -17.82 -11.80
CA ASN A 352 13.49 -18.61 -12.78
C ASN A 352 12.59 -19.60 -13.53
N GLY A 353 12.91 -19.86 -14.80
CA GLY A 353 12.29 -20.95 -15.54
C GLY A 353 12.67 -22.33 -14.99
N GLY A 354 11.74 -23.28 -15.08
CA GLY A 354 11.93 -24.66 -14.71
C GLY A 354 12.81 -25.40 -15.71
N ILE A 355 13.54 -26.41 -15.25
CA ILE A 355 14.41 -27.23 -16.10
C ILE A 355 13.55 -28.24 -16.88
N GLY A 356 13.84 -28.45 -18.17
CA GLY A 356 13.20 -29.51 -18.97
C GLY A 356 13.52 -30.92 -18.47
N GLY A 357 12.55 -31.83 -18.57
CA GLY A 357 12.70 -33.23 -18.22
C GLY A 357 13.62 -33.96 -19.21
N MET A 358 14.39 -34.95 -18.74
CA MET A 358 15.16 -35.79 -19.66
C MET A 358 14.24 -36.75 -20.42
N GLY A 359 14.58 -37.09 -21.66
CA GLY A 359 13.90 -38.14 -22.41
C GLY A 359 14.18 -39.53 -21.85
N GLY A 360 13.24 -40.45 -22.05
CA GLY A 360 13.35 -41.84 -21.66
C GLY A 360 14.30 -42.62 -22.57
N THR A 361 14.88 -43.69 -22.04
CA THR A 361 15.74 -44.60 -22.81
C THR A 361 14.92 -45.44 -23.80
N GLY A 362 15.49 -45.83 -24.94
CA GLY A 362 14.84 -46.66 -25.96
C GLY A 362 15.53 -46.57 -27.32
N ARG A 363 14.91 -47.12 -28.37
CA ARG A 363 15.45 -47.07 -29.74
C ARG A 363 14.38 -46.56 -30.74
N PRO A 364 14.40 -45.27 -31.09
CA PRO A 364 15.30 -44.22 -30.60
C PRO A 364 15.04 -43.82 -29.14
N MET A 365 16.02 -43.13 -28.52
CA MET A 365 15.86 -42.47 -27.22
C MET A 365 14.91 -41.27 -27.36
N GLY A 366 14.15 -40.98 -26.31
CA GLY A 366 13.33 -39.78 -26.23
C GLY A 366 14.19 -38.52 -26.15
N ARG A 367 13.66 -37.40 -26.65
CA ARG A 367 14.32 -36.09 -26.60
C ARG A 367 14.15 -35.48 -25.20
N PRO A 368 15.15 -34.78 -24.66
CA PRO A 368 14.95 -33.92 -23.50
C PRO A 368 13.98 -32.78 -23.82
N GLY A 369 13.22 -32.34 -22.83
CA GLY A 369 12.42 -31.12 -22.89
C GLY A 369 13.28 -29.86 -22.80
N CYS A 370 12.71 -28.75 -23.25
CA CYS A 370 13.32 -27.42 -23.14
C CYS A 370 13.18 -26.87 -21.72
N SER A 371 14.14 -26.06 -21.27
CA SER A 371 13.96 -25.26 -20.05
C SER A 371 12.97 -24.13 -20.30
N GLY A 372 12.23 -23.76 -19.26
CA GLY A 372 11.39 -22.57 -19.26
C GLY A 372 12.21 -21.28 -19.24
N HIS A 373 11.55 -20.17 -19.52
CA HIS A 373 12.12 -18.83 -19.46
C HIS A 373 11.96 -18.24 -18.06
N SER A 374 12.91 -17.41 -17.63
CA SER A 374 12.73 -16.60 -16.43
C SER A 374 11.73 -15.48 -16.69
N GLY A 375 10.99 -15.08 -15.64
CA GLY A 375 10.13 -13.91 -15.67
C GLY A 375 10.93 -12.60 -15.67
N ALA A 376 10.26 -11.52 -16.01
CA ALA A 376 10.83 -10.17 -15.94
C ALA A 376 10.90 -9.66 -14.48
N ILE A 377 11.86 -8.78 -14.22
CA ILE A 377 11.88 -7.99 -12.97
C ILE A 377 10.78 -6.92 -13.07
N GLY A 378 10.11 -6.62 -11.95
CA GLY A 378 9.15 -5.54 -11.89
C GLY A 378 9.77 -4.14 -12.00
N GLU A 379 8.93 -3.11 -12.00
CA GLU A 379 9.36 -1.71 -11.96
C GLU A 379 9.40 -1.17 -10.52
N ALA A 380 10.43 -0.40 -10.18
CA ALA A 380 10.49 0.30 -8.90
C ALA A 380 9.35 1.34 -8.78
N GLY A 381 8.84 1.54 -7.57
CA GLY A 381 7.88 2.62 -7.32
C GLY A 381 8.56 3.99 -7.27
N ARG A 382 7.77 5.05 -7.21
CA ARG A 382 8.26 6.42 -6.98
C ARG A 382 8.54 6.68 -5.50
N ALA A 383 9.50 7.55 -5.25
CA ALA A 383 9.76 8.07 -3.90
C ALA A 383 8.56 8.87 -3.37
N GLY A 384 8.30 8.77 -2.07
CA GLY A 384 7.33 9.61 -1.38
C GLY A 384 7.93 10.97 -0.98
N GLY A 385 7.06 11.92 -0.68
CA GLY A 385 7.42 13.26 -0.24
C GLY A 385 6.97 13.56 1.19
N VAL A 386 7.63 14.55 1.80
CA VAL A 386 7.23 15.14 3.06
C VAL A 386 7.21 16.65 2.85
N VAL A 387 6.14 17.30 3.29
CA VAL A 387 5.98 18.76 3.24
C VAL A 387 5.76 19.24 4.67
N ILE A 388 6.62 20.14 5.15
CA ILE A 388 6.57 20.70 6.51
C ILE A 388 6.28 22.19 6.40
N ASN A 389 5.16 22.64 6.97
CA ASN A 389 4.70 24.04 6.92
C ASN A 389 4.73 24.63 5.49
N GLY A 390 4.28 23.84 4.51
CA GLY A 390 4.25 24.21 3.09
C GLY A 390 5.57 24.07 2.33
N ILE A 391 6.65 23.62 2.99
CA ILE A 391 7.99 23.46 2.39
C ILE A 391 8.28 21.97 2.17
N PRO A 392 8.50 21.52 0.92
CA PRO A 392 8.99 20.17 0.64
C PRO A 392 10.39 19.94 1.24
N VAL A 393 10.61 18.78 1.87
CA VAL A 393 11.88 18.41 2.53
C VAL A 393 12.46 17.08 2.08
#